data_AF-A0A1F5RNN4-F1
#
_entry.id   AF-A0A1F5RNN4-F1
#
_cell.length_a   1.000
_cell.length_b   1.000
_cell.length_c   1.000
_cell.angle_alpha   90.00
_cell.angle_beta   90.00
_cell.angle_gamma   90.00
#
_symmetry.space_group_name_H-M   'P 1'
#
loop_
_entity.id
_entity.type
_entity.pdbx_description
1 polymer ?
#
loop_
_entity_poly.entity_id
_entity_poly.type
_entity_poly.pdbx_seq_one_letter_code
_entity_poly.pdbx_strand_id
1 'polypeptide(L)'
;MLGVFLASALINNFVFTRYLGLCIFFGVSKKRDTAIGMGITFAVVMILTGMLSWAIDSWVLRPLQLSFLQILVFIGVVAFAVQLLDTVLRKTHAALYQRWGIYLMLITTNCIILAVPLLNATAKSGSLEALALAVGSGIGFAVALFLMSCARERMELARVPAPFAGLPIAFALTGLFALAFMGFSGLDFFR
;
A
#
# COMPACT_ATOMS: atom_id res chain seq x y z
N MET A 1 22.14 -4.03 2.49
CA MET A 1 21.00 -4.41 3.35
C MET A 1 20.19 -3.21 3.83
N LEU A 2 20.78 -2.22 4.55
CA LEU A 2 20.09 -0.95 4.85
C LEU A 2 19.69 -0.17 3.58
N GLY A 3 20.51 -0.25 2.53
CA GLY A 3 20.24 0.38 1.23
C GLY A 3 19.01 -0.19 0.49
N VAL A 4 18.69 -1.48 0.64
CA VAL A 4 17.47 -2.09 0.05
C VAL A 4 16.23 -1.65 0.84
N PHE A 5 16.36 -1.49 2.15
CA PHE A 5 15.28 -1.01 3.02
C PHE A 5 14.94 0.45 2.72
N LEU A 6 15.96 1.32 2.57
CA LEU A 6 15.78 2.73 2.24
C LEU A 6 15.42 2.95 0.76
N ALA A 7 15.96 2.16 -0.16
CA ALA A 7 15.60 2.22 -1.58
C ALA A 7 14.20 1.67 -1.86
N SER A 8 13.77 0.62 -1.15
CA SER A 8 12.41 0.10 -1.27
C SER A 8 11.37 0.94 -0.51
N ALA A 9 11.78 1.64 0.55
CA ALA A 9 10.91 2.57 1.30
C ALA A 9 10.78 3.96 0.64
N LEU A 10 11.78 4.41 -0.13
CA LEU A 10 11.84 5.79 -0.63
C LEU A 10 12.06 5.95 -2.15
N ILE A 11 12.79 5.04 -2.81
CA ILE A 11 13.24 5.21 -4.22
C ILE A 11 12.40 4.36 -5.20
N ASN A 12 11.88 3.20 -4.79
CA ASN A 12 10.93 2.38 -5.55
C ASN A 12 9.49 2.56 -5.04
N ASN A 13 9.06 3.82 -4.95
CA ASN A 13 7.75 4.17 -4.44
C ASN A 13 6.64 3.69 -5.40
N PHE A 14 6.13 2.49 -5.20
CA PHE A 14 5.05 1.87 -5.99
C PHE A 14 3.81 2.76 -6.13
N VAL A 15 3.58 3.65 -5.17
CA VAL A 15 2.42 4.54 -5.13
C VAL A 15 2.54 5.68 -6.15
N PHE A 16 3.73 6.30 -6.26
CA PHE A 16 3.93 7.44 -7.15
C PHE A 16 4.62 7.10 -8.48
N THR A 17 5.49 6.08 -8.52
CA THR A 17 6.19 5.67 -9.75
C THR A 17 5.40 4.66 -10.58
N ARG A 18 4.57 3.82 -9.93
CA ARG A 18 3.74 2.81 -10.61
C ARG A 18 2.23 3.09 -10.53
N TYR A 19 1.82 4.20 -9.92
CA TYR A 19 0.40 4.59 -9.77
C TYR A 19 -0.49 3.52 -9.12
N LEU A 20 0.06 2.71 -8.21
CA LEU A 20 -0.67 1.63 -7.54
C LEU A 20 -1.26 2.11 -6.21
N GLY A 21 -2.49 1.71 -5.91
CA GLY A 21 -3.12 1.96 -4.59
C GLY A 21 -3.88 3.28 -4.43
N LEU A 22 -4.18 3.95 -5.54
CA LEU A 22 -4.94 5.21 -5.56
C LEU A 22 -6.35 5.10 -4.95
N CYS A 23 -6.95 3.91 -4.97
CA CYS A 23 -8.33 3.66 -4.53
C CYS A 23 -8.56 4.06 -3.06
N ILE A 24 -7.74 3.51 -2.16
CA ILE A 24 -7.77 3.84 -0.73
C ILE A 24 -7.17 5.22 -0.46
N PHE A 25 -6.23 5.64 -1.31
CA PHE A 25 -5.55 6.92 -1.18
C PHE A 25 -6.51 8.09 -1.31
N PHE A 26 -7.41 8.08 -2.29
CA PHE A 26 -8.44 9.12 -2.41
C PHE A 26 -9.56 8.97 -1.39
N GLY A 27 -9.88 7.75 -0.98
CA GLY A 27 -10.99 7.46 -0.06
C GLY A 27 -10.75 7.90 1.39
N VAL A 28 -9.51 7.82 1.87
CA VAL A 28 -9.19 8.01 3.30
C VAL A 28 -8.38 9.28 3.59
N SER A 29 -7.88 9.97 2.55
CA SER A 29 -7.02 11.16 2.71
C SER A 29 -7.74 12.44 3.17
N LYS A 30 -9.04 12.41 3.49
CA LYS A 30 -9.77 13.62 3.94
C LYS A 30 -9.40 14.07 5.36
N LYS A 31 -9.04 13.15 6.25
CA LYS A 31 -8.73 13.46 7.66
C LYS A 31 -7.40 12.83 8.04
N ARG A 32 -6.51 13.59 8.68
CA ARG A 32 -5.20 13.10 9.16
C ARG A 32 -5.33 11.92 10.11
N ASP A 33 -6.22 12.00 11.11
CA ASP A 33 -6.38 10.91 12.10
C ASP A 33 -6.80 9.59 11.44
N THR A 34 -7.68 9.66 10.43
CA THR A 34 -8.10 8.48 9.68
C THR A 34 -7.00 7.98 8.73
N ALA A 35 -6.24 8.89 8.12
CA ALA A 35 -5.13 8.51 7.24
C ALA A 35 -4.03 7.74 7.98
N ILE A 36 -3.65 8.18 9.18
CA ILE A 36 -2.57 7.55 9.96
C ILE A 36 -2.95 6.12 10.36
N GLY A 37 -4.12 5.93 10.97
CA GLY A 37 -4.54 4.58 11.38
C GLY A 37 -4.69 3.65 10.17
N MET A 38 -5.03 4.18 8.97
CA MET A 38 -5.21 3.33 7.79
C MET A 38 -3.89 2.95 7.19
N GLY A 39 -2.94 3.89 7.14
CA GLY A 39 -1.57 3.60 6.74
C GLY A 39 -0.95 2.50 7.59
N ILE A 40 -1.12 2.55 8.91
CA ILE A 40 -0.60 1.53 9.83
C ILE A 40 -1.27 0.18 9.59
N THR A 41 -2.60 0.15 9.54
CA THR A 41 -3.37 -1.08 9.31
C THR A 41 -2.97 -1.73 7.98
N PHE A 42 -2.85 -0.91 6.94
CA PHE A 42 -2.42 -1.33 5.62
C PHE A 42 -1.00 -1.91 5.62
N ALA A 43 -0.06 -1.26 6.29
CA ALA A 43 1.32 -1.75 6.40
C ALA A 43 1.38 -3.12 7.09
N VAL A 44 0.62 -3.33 8.16
CA VAL A 44 0.54 -4.63 8.85
C VAL A 44 0.00 -5.72 7.94
N VAL A 45 -1.09 -5.45 7.22
CA VAL A 45 -1.66 -6.41 6.25
C VAL A 45 -0.64 -6.72 5.17
N MET A 46 0.02 -5.70 4.61
CA MET A 46 1.00 -5.86 3.54
C MET A 46 2.17 -6.74 3.93
N ILE A 47 2.71 -6.56 5.15
CA ILE A 47 3.77 -7.40 5.70
C ILE A 47 3.29 -8.85 5.82
N LEU A 48 2.12 -9.06 6.43
CA LEU A 48 1.55 -10.38 6.65
C LEU A 48 1.28 -11.11 5.33
N THR A 49 0.63 -10.45 4.37
CA THR A 49 0.34 -11.01 3.05
C THR A 49 1.60 -11.23 2.22
N GLY A 50 2.59 -10.34 2.33
CA GLY A 50 3.87 -10.47 1.63
C GLY A 50 4.66 -11.70 2.10
N MET A 51 4.73 -11.92 3.41
CA MET A 51 5.39 -13.10 3.98
C MET A 51 4.65 -14.41 3.68
N LEU A 52 3.33 -14.44 3.84
CA LEU A 52 2.52 -15.62 3.54
C LEU A 52 2.61 -16.01 2.06
N SER A 53 2.52 -15.02 1.17
CA SER A 53 2.62 -15.26 -0.26
C SER A 53 3.99 -15.76 -0.68
N TRP A 54 5.06 -15.26 -0.04
CA TRP A 54 6.42 -15.77 -0.25
C TRP A 54 6.56 -17.23 0.19
N ALA A 55 6.03 -17.57 1.37
CA ALA A 55 6.07 -18.94 1.88
C ALA A 55 5.33 -19.90 0.95
N ILE A 56 4.14 -19.50 0.47
CA ILE A 56 3.34 -20.30 -0.47
C ILE A 56 4.01 -20.42 -1.83
N ASP A 57 4.61 -19.34 -2.34
CA ASP A 57 5.36 -19.37 -3.60
C ASP A 57 6.54 -20.36 -3.52
N SER A 58 7.35 -20.24 -2.47
CA SER A 58 8.57 -21.03 -2.32
C SER A 58 8.32 -22.49 -2.00
N TRP A 59 7.30 -22.82 -1.21
CA TRP A 59 7.03 -24.19 -0.77
C TRP A 59 6.00 -24.95 -1.62
N VAL A 60 5.10 -24.25 -2.32
CA VAL A 60 4.01 -24.90 -3.05
C VAL A 60 4.12 -24.66 -4.55
N LEU A 61 4.23 -23.41 -5.01
CA LEU A 61 4.16 -23.12 -6.44
C LEU A 61 5.42 -23.53 -7.21
N ARG A 62 6.60 -23.30 -6.64
CA ARG A 62 7.88 -23.69 -7.27
C ARG A 62 8.02 -25.20 -7.47
N PRO A 63 7.76 -26.07 -6.48
CA PRO A 63 7.88 -27.52 -6.69
C PRO A 63 6.81 -28.08 -7.64
N LEU A 64 5.61 -27.47 -7.70
CA LEU A 64 4.54 -27.93 -8.60
C LEU A 64 4.54 -27.26 -9.99
N GLN A 65 5.47 -26.32 -10.27
CA GLN A 65 5.54 -25.53 -11.52
C GLN A 65 4.22 -24.83 -11.92
N LEU A 66 3.35 -24.51 -10.97
CA LEU A 66 2.04 -23.90 -11.22
C LEU A 66 2.10 -22.37 -11.29
N SER A 67 2.88 -21.83 -12.23
CA SER A 67 3.01 -20.37 -12.39
C SER A 67 1.69 -19.70 -12.80
N PHE A 68 0.80 -20.42 -13.50
CA PHE A 68 -0.50 -19.87 -13.94
C PHE A 68 -1.47 -19.59 -12.78
N LEU A 69 -1.40 -20.36 -11.67
CA LEU A 69 -2.34 -20.25 -10.55
C LEU A 69 -1.93 -19.17 -9.53
N GLN A 70 -0.79 -18.52 -9.74
CA GLN A 70 -0.16 -17.63 -8.76
C GLN A 70 -1.04 -16.45 -8.35
N ILE A 71 -1.67 -15.78 -9.32
CA ILE A 71 -2.54 -14.63 -9.06
C ILE A 71 -3.76 -15.06 -8.22
N LEU A 72 -4.36 -16.21 -8.55
CA LEU A 72 -5.53 -16.73 -7.83
C LEU A 72 -5.19 -17.03 -6.36
N VAL A 73 -4.04 -17.67 -6.13
CA VAL A 73 -3.55 -17.99 -4.78
C VAL A 73 -3.28 -16.72 -3.99
N PHE A 74 -2.61 -15.72 -4.59
CA PHE A 74 -2.31 -14.46 -3.90
C PHE A 74 -3.58 -13.69 -3.52
N ILE A 75 -4.59 -13.63 -4.39
CA ILE A 75 -5.89 -13.03 -4.05
C ILE A 75 -6.53 -13.77 -2.87
N GLY A 76 -6.48 -15.11 -2.86
CA GLY A 76 -6.99 -15.92 -1.74
C GLY A 76 -6.27 -15.65 -0.41
N VAL A 77 -4.94 -15.54 -0.43
CA VAL A 77 -4.12 -15.22 0.75
C VAL A 77 -4.45 -13.83 1.28
N VAL A 78 -4.60 -12.84 0.40
CA VAL A 78 -4.97 -11.47 0.77
C VAL A 78 -6.38 -11.44 1.37
N ALA A 79 -7.35 -12.11 0.74
CA ALA A 79 -8.72 -12.20 1.25
C ALA A 79 -8.76 -12.82 2.65
N PHE A 80 -8.02 -13.92 2.87
CA PHE A 80 -7.90 -14.56 4.17
C PHE A 80 -7.27 -13.64 5.23
N ALA A 81 -6.18 -12.94 4.88
CA ALA A 81 -5.50 -12.01 5.77
C ALA A 81 -6.39 -10.83 6.17
N VAL A 82 -7.11 -10.23 5.23
CA VAL A 82 -8.03 -9.12 5.50
C VAL A 82 -9.23 -9.60 6.31
N GLN A 83 -9.75 -10.79 6.04
CA GLN A 83 -10.85 -11.37 6.82
C GLN A 83 -10.46 -11.63 8.28
N LEU A 84 -9.23 -12.13 8.50
CA LEU A 84 -8.67 -12.29 9.83
C LEU A 84 -8.58 -10.94 10.55
N LEU A 85 -8.09 -9.91 9.84
CA LEU A 85 -7.99 -8.55 10.38
C LEU A 85 -9.37 -7.97 10.72
N ASP A 86 -10.38 -8.15 9.85
CA ASP A 86 -11.77 -7.71 10.10
C ASP A 86 -12.29 -8.28 11.42
N THR A 87 -12.08 -9.57 11.64
CA THR A 87 -12.50 -10.28 12.86
C THR A 87 -11.76 -9.76 14.10
N VAL A 88 -10.46 -9.49 13.99
CA VAL A 88 -9.63 -8.95 15.08
C VAL A 88 -10.04 -7.52 15.45
N LEU A 89 -10.26 -6.64 14.46
CA LEU A 89 -10.69 -5.26 14.70
C LEU A 89 -12.09 -5.21 15.34
N ARG A 90 -13.00 -6.10 14.91
CA ARG A 90 -14.35 -6.19 15.48
C ARG A 90 -14.34 -6.55 16.97
N LYS A 91 -13.36 -7.35 17.42
CA LYS A 91 -13.20 -7.76 18.82
C LYS A 91 -12.41 -6.76 19.68
N THR A 92 -11.38 -6.12 19.13
CA THR A 92 -10.48 -5.24 19.90
C THR A 92 -11.02 -3.80 20.01
N HIS A 93 -11.54 -3.24 18.92
CA HIS A 93 -11.92 -1.83 18.85
C HIS A 93 -13.19 -1.60 18.02
N ALA A 94 -14.36 -1.88 18.60
CA ALA A 94 -15.66 -1.70 17.95
C ALA A 94 -15.94 -0.27 17.46
N ALA A 95 -15.44 0.75 18.18
CA ALA A 95 -15.57 2.16 17.78
C ALA A 95 -14.77 2.51 16.51
N LEU A 96 -13.63 1.83 16.29
CA LEU A 96 -12.84 1.99 15.08
C LEU A 96 -13.48 1.19 13.93
N TYR A 97 -14.00 0.00 14.18
CA TYR A 97 -14.69 -0.81 13.16
C TYR A 97 -15.86 -0.05 12.49
N GLN A 98 -16.70 0.64 13.27
CA GLN A 98 -17.84 1.43 12.78
C GLN A 98 -17.48 2.50 11.75
N ARG A 99 -16.29 3.10 11.86
CA ARG A 99 -15.83 4.17 10.95
C ARG A 99 -15.02 3.64 9.76
N TRP A 100 -14.51 2.41 9.85
CA TRP A 100 -13.45 1.89 8.97
C TRP A 100 -13.81 0.61 8.21
N GLY A 101 -14.90 -0.06 8.59
CA GLY A 101 -15.30 -1.36 8.04
C GLY A 101 -15.43 -1.37 6.50
N ILE A 102 -15.91 -0.29 5.90
CA ILE A 102 -16.00 -0.18 4.43
C ILE A 102 -14.61 -0.18 3.78
N TYR A 103 -13.62 0.40 4.45
CA TYR A 103 -12.27 0.50 3.89
C TYR A 103 -11.47 -0.79 4.01
N LEU A 104 -11.83 -1.72 4.92
CA LEU A 104 -11.17 -3.04 4.97
C LEU A 104 -11.39 -3.83 3.68
N MET A 105 -12.61 -3.80 3.12
CA MET A 105 -12.86 -4.42 1.81
C MET A 105 -12.08 -3.76 0.67
N LEU A 106 -11.77 -2.46 0.80
CA LEU A 106 -10.98 -1.71 -0.17
C LEU A 106 -9.47 -2.01 -0.06
N ILE A 107 -9.01 -2.60 1.05
CA ILE A 107 -7.65 -3.15 1.20
C ILE A 107 -7.51 -4.40 0.31
N THR A 108 -8.48 -5.32 0.34
CA THR A 108 -8.43 -6.58 -0.41
C THR A 108 -8.31 -6.38 -1.92
N THR A 109 -8.99 -5.37 -2.46
CA THR A 109 -9.00 -5.03 -3.89
C THR A 109 -7.89 -4.06 -4.28
N ASN A 110 -6.94 -3.82 -3.38
CA ASN A 110 -5.88 -2.86 -3.63
C ASN A 110 -4.75 -3.43 -4.51
N CYS A 111 -4.45 -2.73 -5.60
CA CYS A 111 -3.41 -3.14 -6.55
C CYS A 111 -2.02 -3.26 -5.92
N ILE A 112 -1.65 -2.43 -4.93
CA ILE A 112 -0.31 -2.49 -4.33
C ILE A 112 -0.14 -3.73 -3.42
N ILE A 113 -1.22 -4.22 -2.79
CA ILE A 113 -1.18 -5.44 -1.97
C ILE A 113 -0.98 -6.69 -2.84
N LEU A 114 -1.51 -6.71 -4.06
CA LEU A 114 -1.31 -7.82 -4.99
C LEU A 114 0.04 -7.72 -5.72
N ALA A 115 0.46 -6.50 -6.09
CA ALA A 115 1.68 -6.28 -6.87
C ALA A 115 2.96 -6.69 -6.11
N VAL A 116 3.03 -6.42 -4.80
CA VAL A 116 4.23 -6.69 -3.99
C VAL A 116 4.56 -8.21 -3.94
N PRO A 117 3.63 -9.11 -3.58
CA PRO A 117 3.82 -10.55 -3.69
C PRO A 117 4.22 -11.04 -5.08
N LEU A 118 3.60 -10.48 -6.13
CA LEU A 118 3.87 -10.87 -7.52
C LEU A 118 5.29 -10.51 -7.97
N LEU A 119 5.77 -9.34 -7.57
CA LEU A 119 7.13 -8.89 -7.86
C LEU A 119 8.16 -9.71 -7.09
N ASN A 120 7.89 -9.99 -5.82
CA ASN A 120 8.73 -10.84 -4.99
C ASN A 120 8.89 -12.25 -5.58
N ALA A 121 7.79 -12.83 -6.07
CA ALA A 121 7.83 -14.14 -6.69
C ALA A 121 8.54 -14.15 -8.05
N THR A 122 8.38 -13.11 -8.86
CA THR A 122 9.07 -12.97 -10.16
C THR A 122 10.58 -12.74 -9.97
N ALA A 123 10.96 -11.94 -8.98
CA ALA A 123 12.36 -11.65 -8.64
C ALA A 123 13.06 -12.81 -7.91
N LYS A 124 12.34 -13.90 -7.58
CA LYS A 124 12.83 -15.06 -6.82
C LYS A 124 13.55 -14.68 -5.52
N SER A 125 13.11 -13.61 -4.87
CA SER A 125 13.82 -13.03 -3.72
C SER A 125 13.80 -13.96 -2.51
N GLY A 126 14.84 -13.85 -1.66
CA GLY A 126 14.93 -14.61 -0.41
C GLY A 126 13.88 -14.15 0.62
N SER A 127 13.71 -14.92 1.71
CA SER A 127 12.77 -14.59 2.80
C SER A 127 12.99 -13.19 3.38
N LEU A 128 14.26 -12.81 3.51
CA LEU A 128 14.67 -11.53 4.08
C LEU A 128 14.36 -10.35 3.14
N GLU A 129 14.56 -10.55 1.84
CA GLU A 129 14.29 -9.55 0.80
C GLU A 129 12.78 -9.35 0.60
N ALA A 130 12.02 -10.44 0.63
CA ALA A 130 10.56 -10.44 0.62
C ALA A 130 9.97 -9.58 1.75
N LEU A 131 10.49 -9.78 2.97
CA LEU A 131 10.07 -9.02 4.14
C LEU A 131 10.46 -7.55 4.02
N ALA A 132 11.71 -7.26 3.60
CA ALA A 132 12.17 -5.88 3.41
C ALA A 132 11.33 -5.13 2.38
N LEU A 133 10.98 -5.78 1.27
CA LEU A 133 10.12 -5.22 0.22
C LEU A 133 8.72 -4.92 0.75
N ALA A 134 8.09 -5.86 1.47
CA ALA A 134 6.74 -5.70 2.02
C ALA A 134 6.67 -4.62 3.11
N VAL A 135 7.67 -4.55 3.98
CA VAL A 135 7.79 -3.50 5.00
C VAL A 135 8.02 -2.14 4.33
N GLY A 136 8.93 -2.07 3.36
CA GLY A 136 9.22 -0.85 2.61
C GLY A 136 8.00 -0.30 1.87
N SER A 137 7.26 -1.16 1.16
CA SER A 137 6.04 -0.76 0.45
C SER A 137 4.90 -0.35 1.40
N GLY A 138 4.77 -1.02 2.54
CA GLY A 138 3.76 -0.68 3.55
C GLY A 138 4.01 0.67 4.20
N ILE A 139 5.25 0.93 4.62
CA ILE A 139 5.67 2.22 5.19
C ILE A 139 5.59 3.33 4.14
N GLY A 140 6.07 3.08 2.92
CA GLY A 140 5.99 4.04 1.82
C GLY A 140 4.56 4.47 1.51
N PHE A 141 3.62 3.52 1.51
CA PHE A 141 2.20 3.82 1.36
C PHE A 141 1.65 4.65 2.53
N ALA A 142 2.01 4.31 3.77
CA ALA A 142 1.58 5.06 4.95
C ALA A 142 2.08 6.52 4.92
N VAL A 143 3.34 6.74 4.56
CA VAL A 143 3.94 8.08 4.41
C VAL A 143 3.25 8.86 3.29
N ALA A 144 3.03 8.24 2.13
CA ALA A 144 2.32 8.86 1.02
C ALA A 144 0.90 9.30 1.43
N LEU A 145 0.16 8.42 2.10
CA LEU A 145 -1.19 8.70 2.57
C LEU A 145 -1.22 9.84 3.59
N PHE A 146 -0.24 9.88 4.50
CA PHE A 146 -0.09 10.94 5.47
C PHE A 146 0.18 12.30 4.80
N LEU A 147 1.14 12.37 3.87
CA LEU A 147 1.44 13.59 3.12
C LEU A 147 0.23 14.12 2.35
N MET A 148 -0.50 13.22 1.70
CA MET A 148 -1.74 13.56 0.99
C MET A 148 -2.80 14.12 1.92
N SER A 149 -2.98 13.53 3.11
CA SER A 149 -3.96 14.01 4.08
C SER A 149 -3.62 15.41 4.60
N CYS A 150 -2.34 15.66 4.89
CA CYS A 150 -1.85 16.97 5.29
C CYS A 150 -2.12 18.04 4.21
N ALA A 151 -1.85 17.70 2.95
CA ALA A 151 -2.05 18.61 1.82
C ALA A 151 -3.54 18.83 1.51
N ARG A 152 -4.38 17.80 1.57
CA ARG A 152 -5.84 17.95 1.41
C ARG A 152 -6.44 18.85 2.48
N GLU A 153 -6.09 18.66 3.74
CA GLU A 153 -6.61 19.47 4.85
C GLU A 153 -6.18 20.94 4.73
N ARG A 154 -4.97 21.20 4.21
CA ARG A 154 -4.55 22.57 3.85
C ARG A 154 -5.35 23.16 2.69
N MET A 155 -5.71 22.36 1.69
CA MET A 155 -6.51 22.84 0.56
C MET A 155 -7.98 23.09 0.92
N GLU A 156 -8.53 22.41 1.93
CA GLU A 156 -9.87 22.71 2.44
C GLU A 156 -9.95 24.11 3.07
N LEU A 157 -8.84 24.63 3.60
CA LEU A 157 -8.72 25.99 4.11
C LEU A 157 -8.47 27.03 3.01
N ALA A 158 -8.06 26.59 1.81
CA ALA A 158 -7.77 27.48 0.69
C ALA A 158 -9.03 27.79 -0.13
N ARG A 159 -9.09 28.96 -0.77
CA ARG A 159 -10.16 29.31 -1.72
C ARG A 159 -9.98 28.56 -3.03
N VAL A 160 -10.52 27.34 -3.09
CA VAL A 160 -10.58 26.53 -4.31
C VAL A 160 -11.82 26.93 -5.13
N PRO A 161 -11.72 27.10 -6.46
CA PRO A 161 -12.89 27.31 -7.30
C PRO A 161 -13.90 26.16 -7.14
N ALA A 162 -15.20 26.47 -7.04
CA ALA A 162 -16.27 25.49 -6.87
C ALA A 162 -16.20 24.24 -7.79
N PRO A 163 -15.87 24.35 -9.10
CA PRO A 163 -15.78 23.16 -9.97
C PRO A 163 -14.59 22.23 -9.65
N PHE A 164 -13.56 22.70 -8.93
CA PHE A 164 -12.40 21.89 -8.57
C PHE A 164 -12.47 21.31 -7.15
N ALA A 165 -13.49 21.66 -6.38
CA ALA A 165 -13.61 21.23 -4.98
C ALA A 165 -13.74 19.69 -4.86
N GLY A 166 -13.02 19.11 -3.88
CA GLY A 166 -13.14 17.70 -3.52
C GLY A 166 -12.21 16.75 -4.27
N LEU A 167 -12.75 15.97 -5.21
CA LEU A 167 -12.01 14.92 -5.94
C LEU A 167 -11.11 15.49 -7.06
N PRO A 168 -11.56 16.45 -7.89
CA PRO A 168 -10.75 16.98 -9.01
C PRO A 168 -9.42 17.58 -8.54
N ILE A 169 -9.45 18.41 -7.49
CA ILE A 169 -8.21 18.98 -6.94
C ILE A 169 -7.31 17.93 -6.31
N ALA A 170 -7.86 16.83 -5.81
CA ALA A 170 -7.06 15.73 -5.30
C ALA A 170 -6.29 15.02 -6.41
N PHE A 171 -6.89 14.84 -7.58
CA PHE A 171 -6.18 14.32 -8.75
C PHE A 171 -5.06 15.26 -9.18
N ALA A 172 -5.32 16.58 -9.24
CA ALA A 172 -4.30 17.57 -9.56
C ALA A 172 -3.14 17.55 -8.55
N LEU A 173 -3.45 17.53 -7.25
CA LEU A 173 -2.46 17.44 -6.17
C LEU A 173 -1.67 16.14 -6.23
N THR A 174 -2.33 15.01 -6.54
CA THR A 174 -1.65 13.71 -6.71
C THR A 174 -0.69 13.74 -7.88
N GLY A 175 -1.07 14.39 -8.99
CA GLY A 175 -0.16 14.62 -10.12
C GLY A 175 1.04 15.48 -9.75
N LEU A 176 0.84 16.53 -8.95
CA LEU A 176 1.93 17.38 -8.45
C LEU A 176 2.88 16.60 -7.53
N PHE A 177 2.34 15.77 -6.64
CA PHE A 177 3.13 14.86 -5.81
C PHE A 177 3.88 13.83 -6.67
N ALA A 178 3.23 13.25 -7.68
CA ALA A 178 3.88 12.31 -8.58
C ALA A 178 5.09 12.94 -9.29
N LEU A 179 4.97 14.18 -9.78
CA LEU A 179 6.07 14.93 -10.37
C LEU A 179 7.20 15.19 -9.36
N ALA A 180 6.86 15.60 -8.13
CA ALA A 180 7.84 15.83 -7.07
C ALA A 180 8.60 14.55 -6.70
N PHE A 181 7.91 13.41 -6.57
CA PHE A 181 8.51 12.12 -6.26
C PHE A 181 9.29 11.51 -7.44
N MET A 182 8.88 11.78 -8.69
CA MET A 182 9.63 11.38 -9.88
C MET A 182 10.97 12.10 -9.97
N GLY A 183 11.10 13.31 -9.41
CA GLY A 183 12.40 13.98 -9.23
C GLY A 183 13.39 13.20 -8.36
N PHE A 184 12.90 12.36 -7.43
CA PHE A 184 13.73 11.51 -6.58
C PHE A 184 14.07 10.15 -7.21
N SER A 185 13.41 9.74 -8.30
CA SER A 185 13.65 8.42 -8.92
C SER A 185 14.99 8.31 -9.65
N GLY A 186 15.71 9.43 -9.84
CA GLY A 186 17.07 9.46 -10.40
C GLY A 186 18.19 9.35 -9.35
N LEU A 187 17.86 9.23 -8.06
CA LEU A 187 18.85 9.05 -7.00
C LEU A 187 19.28 7.58 -6.89
N ASP A 188 20.21 7.17 -7.76
CA ASP A 188 20.94 5.89 -7.64
C ASP A 188 22.00 5.96 -6.53
N PHE A 189 21.59 6.21 -5.28
CA PHE A 189 22.55 6.39 -4.18
C PHE A 189 23.15 5.08 -3.65
N PHE A 190 22.71 3.90 -4.12
CA PHE A 190 23.25 2.60 -3.67
C PHE A 190 23.07 1.53 -4.75
N ARG A 191 24.01 1.46 -5.70
CA ARG A 191 24.27 0.21 -6.43
C ARG A 191 25.13 -0.71 -5.56
#